data_AF-Q40293-F1
#
_entry.id   AF-Q40293-F1
#
_cell.length_a   1.000
_cell.length_b   1.000
_cell.length_c   1.000
_cell.angle_alpha   90.00
_cell.angle_beta   90.00
_cell.angle_gamma   90.00
#
_symmetry.space_group_name_H-M   'P 1'
#
loop_
_entity.id
_entity.type
_entity.pdbx_description
1 polymer ?
#
loop_
_entity_poly.entity_id
_entity_poly.type
_entity_poly.pdbx_seq_one_letter_code
_entity_poly.pdbx_strand_id
1 'polypeptide(L)'
;TVYGVTFVGARDQIERRLRELPELKAEIADDRRFTELATYCARLTLASLGEVFEPAMVAMDWLAHGARIIGKDSQAPVEWTTPLGLPVVQPYHKPLNKPIKTILQCMNLADSADPSQPADVRRQVMALPPNYVHSLDSSHMLMTASACRQEGIAFAAVHDS
;
A
#
# COMPACT_ATOMS: atom_id res chain seq x y z
N THR A 1 -9.86 -2.31 -3.33
CA THR A 1 -9.68 -2.01 -1.89
C THR A 1 -9.53 -0.52 -1.71
N VAL A 2 -9.94 0.03 -0.56
CA VAL A 2 -10.00 1.48 -0.29
C VAL A 2 -8.60 2.11 -0.11
N TYR A 3 -7.56 1.29 -0.07
CA TYR A 3 -6.21 1.74 0.30
C TYR A 3 -5.37 2.12 -0.91
N GLY A 4 -5.10 3.42 -1.07
CA GLY A 4 -3.96 3.93 -1.86
C GLY A 4 -3.92 3.53 -3.34
N VAL A 5 -5.03 3.05 -3.91
CA VAL A 5 -5.08 2.64 -5.31
C VAL A 5 -5.07 3.91 -6.16
N THR A 6 -3.96 4.14 -6.86
CA THR A 6 -3.88 5.21 -7.87
C THR A 6 -4.86 4.93 -9.00
N PHE A 7 -5.25 5.96 -9.76
CA PHE A 7 -6.11 5.79 -10.93
C PHE A 7 -5.59 4.70 -11.89
N VAL A 8 -4.28 4.70 -12.14
CA VAL A 8 -3.61 3.69 -12.98
C VAL A 8 -3.75 2.30 -12.36
N GLY A 9 -3.51 2.16 -11.06
CA GLY A 9 -3.69 0.89 -10.35
C GLY A 9 -5.13 0.38 -10.40
N ALA A 10 -6.13 1.26 -10.24
CA ALA A 10 -7.54 0.90 -10.32
C ALA A 10 -7.90 0.42 -11.72
N ARG A 11 -7.50 1.17 -12.75
CA ARG A 11 -7.66 0.78 -14.15
C ARG A 11 -7.05 -0.58 -14.42
N ASP A 12 -5.81 -0.82 -14.02
CA ASP A 12 -5.10 -2.08 -14.32
C ASP A 12 -5.72 -3.28 -13.58
N GLN A 13 -6.24 -3.07 -12.36
CA GLN A 13 -6.99 -4.09 -11.64
C GLN A 13 -8.31 -4.43 -12.34
N ILE A 14 -9.06 -3.40 -12.75
CA ILE A 14 -10.32 -3.57 -13.48
C ILE A 14 -10.07 -4.22 -14.83
N GLU A 15 -9.07 -3.77 -15.60
CA GLU A 15 -8.74 -4.33 -16.91
C GLU A 15 -8.43 -5.82 -16.82
N ARG A 16 -7.66 -6.23 -15.80
CA ARG A 16 -7.36 -7.65 -15.55
C ARG A 16 -8.64 -8.47 -15.31
N ARG A 17 -9.58 -7.94 -14.53
CA ARG A 17 -10.87 -8.60 -14.27
C ARG A 17 -11.75 -8.63 -15.52
N LEU A 18 -11.80 -7.55 -16.30
CA LEU A 18 -12.55 -7.52 -17.56
C LEU A 18 -12.02 -8.56 -18.56
N ARG A 19 -10.70 -8.74 -18.62
CA ARG A 19 -10.06 -9.76 -19.46
C ARG A 19 -10.31 -11.19 -18.97
N GLU A 20 -10.73 -11.41 -17.74
CA GLU A 20 -11.09 -12.74 -17.25
C GLU A 20 -12.51 -13.16 -17.69
N LEU A 21 -13.34 -12.22 -18.15
CA LEU A 21 -14.74 -12.47 -18.57
C LEU A 21 -14.81 -13.05 -20.00
N PRO A 22 -15.32 -14.29 -20.17
CA PRO A 22 -15.39 -14.94 -21.48
C PRO A 22 -16.28 -14.21 -22.49
N GLU A 23 -17.38 -13.62 -22.04
CA GLU A 23 -18.35 -12.94 -22.90
C GLU A 23 -17.72 -11.71 -23.55
N LEU A 24 -16.99 -10.91 -22.74
CA LEU A 24 -16.27 -9.73 -23.23
C LEU A 24 -15.10 -10.09 -24.14
N LYS A 25 -14.40 -11.19 -23.88
CA LYS A 25 -13.35 -11.70 -24.78
C LYS A 25 -13.89 -12.12 -26.14
N ALA A 26 -15.10 -12.66 -26.19
CA ALA A 26 -15.73 -13.06 -27.44
C ALA A 26 -16.17 -11.84 -28.29
N GLU A 27 -16.57 -10.74 -27.64
CA GLU A 27 -17.02 -9.52 -28.32
C GLU A 27 -15.90 -8.52 -28.65
N ILE A 28 -14.81 -8.54 -27.87
CA ILE A 28 -13.71 -7.57 -27.98
C ILE A 28 -12.45 -8.24 -28.51
N ALA A 29 -12.14 -7.98 -29.78
CA ALA A 29 -10.92 -8.44 -30.42
C ALA A 29 -9.70 -7.51 -30.21
N ASP A 30 -9.92 -6.25 -29.82
CA ASP A 30 -8.87 -5.21 -29.70
C ASP A 30 -8.54 -4.92 -28.24
N ASP A 31 -7.27 -5.10 -27.87
CA ASP A 31 -6.73 -4.80 -26.55
C ASP A 31 -6.95 -3.34 -26.13
N ARG A 32 -6.94 -2.40 -27.07
CA ARG A 32 -7.17 -0.98 -26.78
C ARG A 32 -8.54 -0.74 -26.16
N ARG A 33 -9.53 -1.52 -26.59
CA ARG A 33 -10.92 -1.40 -26.13
C ARG A 33 -11.09 -1.89 -24.70
N PHE A 34 -10.30 -2.88 -24.26
CA PHE A 34 -10.23 -3.27 -22.85
C PHE A 34 -9.71 -2.12 -21.98
N THR A 35 -8.64 -1.44 -22.42
CA THR A 35 -8.09 -0.30 -21.68
C THR A 35 -9.08 0.88 -21.62
N GLU A 36 -9.81 1.16 -22.71
CA GLU A 36 -10.84 2.21 -22.73
C GLU A 36 -11.98 1.91 -21.75
N LEU A 37 -12.50 0.67 -21.76
CA LEU A 37 -13.54 0.22 -20.82
C LEU A 37 -13.05 0.27 -19.37
N ALA A 38 -11.86 -0.27 -19.10
CA ALA A 38 -11.27 -0.26 -17.77
C ALA A 38 -11.06 1.17 -17.27
N THR A 39 -10.67 2.09 -18.16
CA THR A 39 -10.50 3.52 -17.84
C THR A 39 -11.84 4.15 -17.47
N TYR A 40 -12.90 3.87 -18.22
CA TYR A 40 -14.25 4.36 -17.91
C TYR A 40 -14.75 3.83 -16.55
N CYS A 41 -14.68 2.51 -16.36
CA CYS A 41 -15.06 1.87 -15.10
C CYS A 41 -14.24 2.42 -13.91
N ALA A 42 -12.92 2.58 -14.07
CA ALA A 42 -12.06 3.12 -13.00
C ALA A 42 -12.46 4.54 -12.59
N ARG A 43 -12.81 5.42 -13.55
CA ARG A 43 -13.29 6.77 -13.22
C ARG A 43 -14.58 6.72 -12.41
N LEU A 44 -15.55 5.92 -12.86
CA LEU A 44 -16.84 5.81 -12.20
C LEU A 44 -16.69 5.21 -10.80
N THR A 45 -15.94 4.11 -10.66
CA THR A 45 -15.69 3.46 -9.37
C THR A 45 -15.00 4.41 -8.39
N LEU A 46 -13.96 5.13 -8.82
CA LEU A 46 -13.26 6.06 -7.93
C LEU A 46 -14.12 7.27 -7.55
N ALA A 47 -14.96 7.77 -8.45
CA ALA A 47 -15.92 8.83 -8.14
C ALA A 47 -16.92 8.38 -7.06
N SER A 48 -17.53 7.19 -7.23
CA SER A 48 -18.47 6.64 -6.25
C SER A 48 -17.80 6.31 -4.91
N LEU A 49 -16.55 5.87 -4.89
CA LEU A 49 -15.81 5.62 -3.65
C LEU A 49 -15.59 6.91 -2.84
N GLY A 50 -15.36 8.04 -3.51
CA GLY A 50 -15.20 9.34 -2.87
C GLY A 50 -16.45 9.78 -2.11
N GLU A 51 -17.64 9.47 -2.64
CA GLU A 51 -18.92 9.80 -2.01
C GLU A 51 -19.23 8.89 -0.80
N VAL A 52 -18.85 7.62 -0.85
CA VAL A 52 -19.21 6.64 0.20
C VAL A 52 -18.22 6.65 1.37
N PHE A 53 -16.94 7.00 1.14
CA PHE A 53 -15.87 6.85 2.12
C PHE A 53 -15.14 8.16 2.47
N GLU A 54 -15.83 9.29 2.41
CA GLU A 54 -15.25 10.62 2.67
C GLU A 54 -14.41 10.69 3.96
N PRO A 55 -14.87 10.21 5.15
CA PRO A 55 -14.07 10.30 6.37
C PRO A 55 -12.76 9.50 6.29
N ALA A 56 -12.79 8.33 5.66
CA ALA A 56 -11.60 7.50 5.48
C ALA A 56 -10.60 8.17 4.52
N MET A 57 -11.10 8.79 3.45
CA MET A 57 -10.27 9.54 2.51
C MET A 57 -9.57 10.72 3.19
N VAL A 58 -10.29 11.50 4.00
CA VAL A 58 -9.73 12.62 4.76
C VAL A 58 -8.62 12.15 5.72
N ALA A 59 -8.83 11.03 6.42
CA ALA A 59 -7.82 10.47 7.32
C ALA A 59 -6.56 10.00 6.56
N MET A 60 -6.73 9.34 5.41
CA MET A 60 -5.60 8.90 4.58
C MET A 60 -4.81 10.10 4.01
N ASP A 61 -5.49 11.15 3.58
CA ASP A 61 -4.86 12.38 3.10
C ASP A 61 -4.10 13.09 4.22
N TRP A 62 -4.63 13.11 5.43
CA TRP A 62 -3.94 13.65 6.60
C TRP A 62 -2.65 12.88 6.90
N LEU A 63 -2.69 11.54 6.89
CA LEU A 63 -1.50 10.70 7.04
C LEU A 63 -0.47 10.99 5.95
N ALA A 64 -0.90 10.98 4.68
CA ALA A 64 -0.04 11.26 3.53
C ALA A 64 0.60 12.66 3.61
N HIS A 65 -0.13 13.66 4.11
CA HIS A 65 0.39 15.00 4.35
C HIS A 65 1.46 15.00 5.44
N GLY A 66 1.22 14.33 6.58
CA GLY A 66 2.19 14.19 7.67
C GLY A 66 3.49 13.53 7.21
N ALA A 67 3.40 12.40 6.48
CA ALA A 67 4.56 11.72 5.90
C ALA A 67 5.39 12.63 4.99
N ARG A 68 4.73 13.53 4.25
CA ARG A 68 5.39 14.45 3.32
C ARG A 68 6.19 15.52 4.06
N ILE A 69 5.64 16.05 5.16
CA ILE A 69 6.34 17.04 6.00
C ILE A 69 7.57 16.39 6.63
N ILE A 70 7.39 15.24 7.29
CA ILE A 70 8.48 14.50 7.94
C ILE A 70 9.60 14.22 6.93
N GLY A 71 9.27 13.59 5.80
CA GLY A 71 10.28 13.23 4.81
C GLY A 71 11.00 14.43 4.17
N LYS A 72 10.36 15.59 4.05
CA LYS A 72 10.99 16.80 3.49
C LYS A 72 11.89 17.51 4.50
N ASP A 73 11.43 17.63 5.75
CA ASP A 73 12.07 18.51 6.72
C ASP A 73 13.16 17.78 7.52
N SER A 74 12.93 16.51 7.88
CA SER A 74 13.89 15.73 8.68
C SER A 74 14.68 14.71 7.86
N GLN A 75 14.24 14.40 6.63
CA GLN A 75 14.76 13.30 5.80
C GLN A 75 14.71 11.92 6.49
N ALA A 76 13.97 11.82 7.60
CA ALA A 76 13.82 10.61 8.39
C ALA A 76 12.61 9.78 7.92
N PRO A 77 12.62 8.45 8.16
CA PRO A 77 11.45 7.62 7.91
C PRO A 77 10.30 7.99 8.87
N VAL A 78 9.07 7.71 8.46
CA VAL A 78 7.92 7.85 9.36
C VAL A 78 7.93 6.71 10.39
N GLU A 79 7.70 7.05 11.64
CA GLU A 79 7.56 6.12 12.76
C GLU A 79 6.33 6.42 13.61
N TRP A 80 5.74 5.39 14.20
CA TRP A 80 4.64 5.50 15.16
C TRP A 80 4.67 4.35 16.15
N THR A 81 3.87 4.44 17.21
CA THR A 81 3.68 3.36 18.17
C THR A 81 2.25 2.87 18.08
N THR A 82 2.07 1.56 17.96
CA THR A 82 0.74 0.92 17.94
C THR A 82 0.07 1.00 19.32
N PRO A 83 -1.26 0.78 19.43
CA PRO A 83 -1.95 0.70 20.72
C PRO A 83 -1.38 -0.35 21.69
N LEU A 84 -0.69 -1.37 21.18
CA LEU A 84 -0.01 -2.39 21.98
C LEU A 84 1.39 -1.98 22.45
N GLY A 85 1.84 -0.76 22.14
CA GLY A 85 3.18 -0.29 22.48
C GLY A 85 4.29 -0.75 21.53
N LEU A 86 3.96 -1.44 20.43
CA LEU A 86 4.94 -1.85 19.42
C LEU A 86 5.34 -0.63 18.55
N PRO A 87 6.63 -0.24 18.51
CA PRO A 87 7.11 0.77 17.58
C PRO A 87 7.16 0.21 16.16
N VAL A 88 6.70 1.00 15.19
CA VAL A 88 6.70 0.69 13.77
C VAL A 88 7.42 1.80 13.02
N VAL A 89 8.36 1.42 12.16
CA VAL A 89 9.15 2.33 11.32
C VAL A 89 8.99 1.91 9.86
N GLN A 90 8.76 2.86 8.96
CA GLN A 90 8.71 2.58 7.53
C GLN A 90 10.12 2.54 6.92
N PRO A 91 10.61 1.37 6.46
CA PRO A 91 11.99 1.20 6.01
C PRO A 91 12.19 1.65 4.54
N TYR A 92 11.52 2.73 4.12
CA TYR A 92 11.62 3.23 2.75
C TYR A 92 12.67 4.34 2.65
N HIS A 93 13.86 3.93 2.20
CA HIS A 93 15.00 4.82 1.95
C HIS A 93 15.27 4.92 0.45
N LYS A 94 15.99 5.97 0.04
CA LYS A 94 16.46 6.09 -1.35
C LYS A 94 17.44 4.95 -1.66
N PRO A 95 17.34 4.33 -2.85
CA PRO A 95 18.20 3.21 -3.19
C PRO A 95 19.65 3.67 -3.32
N LEU A 96 20.56 2.97 -2.65
CA LEU A 96 21.99 3.13 -2.82
C LEU A 96 22.48 2.13 -3.87
N ASN A 97 22.84 2.63 -5.04
CA ASN A 97 23.43 1.82 -6.10
C ASN A 97 24.91 1.58 -5.81
N LYS A 98 25.27 0.33 -5.51
CA LYS A 98 26.64 -0.13 -5.25
C LYS A 98 27.12 -0.93 -6.47
N PRO A 99 27.98 -0.35 -7.35
CA PRO A 99 28.60 -1.11 -8.43
C PRO A 99 29.60 -2.11 -7.86
N ILE A 100 29.37 -3.40 -8.08
CA ILE A 100 30.23 -4.49 -7.67
C ILE A 100 30.91 -5.06 -8.90
N LYS A 101 32.21 -4.81 -9.00
CA LYS A 101 33.05 -5.40 -10.04
C LYS A 101 33.37 -6.85 -9.68
N THR A 102 32.97 -7.77 -10.53
CA THR A 102 33.33 -9.20 -10.45
C THR A 102 34.28 -9.56 -11.60
N ILE A 103 34.77 -10.81 -11.61
CA ILE A 103 35.62 -11.33 -12.69
C ILE A 103 34.87 -11.37 -14.03
N LEU A 104 33.55 -11.59 -14.02
CA LEU A 104 32.73 -11.72 -15.23
C LEU A 104 32.13 -10.40 -15.71
N GLN A 105 31.67 -9.54 -14.78
CA GLN A 105 30.98 -8.29 -15.11
C GLN A 105 30.91 -7.32 -13.92
N CYS A 106 30.51 -6.08 -14.18
CA CYS A 106 30.13 -5.12 -13.14
C CYS A 106 28.62 -5.18 -12.91
N MET A 107 28.19 -5.56 -11.71
CA MET A 107 26.77 -5.62 -11.33
C MET A 107 26.42 -4.42 -10.46
N ASN A 108 25.30 -3.75 -10.71
CA ASN A 108 24.80 -2.70 -9.83
C ASN A 108 23.79 -3.31 -8.84
N LEU A 109 24.17 -3.40 -7.57
CA LEU A 109 23.23 -3.75 -6.50
C LEU A 109 22.52 -2.48 -6.03
N ALA A 110 21.19 -2.50 -6.01
CA ALA A 110 20.39 -1.42 -5.44
C ALA A 110 19.92 -1.83 -4.04
N ASP A 111 20.52 -1.26 -3.00
CA ASP A 111 20.06 -1.45 -1.63
C ASP A 111 19.01 -0.40 -1.30
N SER A 112 17.75 -0.82 -1.18
CA SER A 112 16.61 0.07 -0.94
C SER A 112 16.28 0.24 0.55
N ALA A 113 16.95 -0.50 1.43
CA ALA A 113 16.66 -0.57 2.85
C ALA A 113 17.80 -0.05 3.74
N ASP A 114 18.87 0.47 3.13
CA ASP A 114 20.02 1.02 3.85
C ASP A 114 19.61 2.23 4.71
N PRO A 115 19.64 2.14 6.06
CA PRO A 115 19.18 3.21 6.94
C PRO A 115 20.08 4.45 6.91
N SER A 116 21.28 4.35 6.32
CA SER A 116 22.16 5.50 6.11
C SER A 116 21.67 6.43 5.00
N GLN A 117 20.78 5.95 4.13
CA GLN A 117 20.20 6.75 3.06
C GLN A 117 19.03 7.59 3.57
N PRO A 118 18.82 8.79 3.01
CA PRO A 118 17.66 9.59 3.36
C PRO A 118 16.35 8.88 2.97
N ALA A 119 15.27 9.19 3.67
CA ALA A 119 13.96 8.61 3.38
C ALA A 119 13.51 8.89 1.94
N ASP A 120 12.89 7.88 1.31
CA ASP A 120 12.19 8.07 0.04
C ASP A 120 10.81 8.65 0.33
N VAL A 121 10.71 9.98 0.31
CA VAL A 121 9.48 10.73 0.61
C VAL A 121 8.29 10.25 -0.21
N ARG A 122 8.49 9.87 -1.48
CA ARG A 122 7.38 9.41 -2.33
C ARG A 122 6.86 8.08 -1.84
N ARG A 123 7.74 7.12 -1.55
CA ARG A 123 7.36 5.80 -1.03
C ARG A 123 6.73 5.89 0.37
N GLN A 124 7.30 6.71 1.25
CA GLN A 124 6.77 6.97 2.59
C GLN A 124 5.32 7.48 2.52
N VAL A 125 5.07 8.51 1.70
CA VAL A 125 3.72 9.10 1.52
C VAL A 125 2.72 8.09 0.99
N MET A 126 3.10 7.30 -0.01
CA MET A 126 2.20 6.31 -0.63
C MET A 126 1.91 5.12 0.29
N ALA A 127 2.86 4.75 1.15
CA ALA A 127 2.76 3.55 1.98
C ALA A 127 2.24 3.82 3.39
N LEU A 128 2.29 5.06 3.90
CA LEU A 128 1.82 5.35 5.26
C LEU A 128 0.36 5.00 5.51
N PRO A 129 -0.62 5.43 4.69
CA PRO A 129 -2.02 5.10 4.97
C PRO A 129 -2.32 3.59 5.09
N PRO A 130 -1.95 2.72 4.13
CA PRO A 130 -2.20 1.28 4.26
C PRO A 130 -1.42 0.65 5.43
N ASN A 131 -0.14 1.01 5.62
CA ASN A 131 0.67 0.41 6.69
C ASN A 131 0.16 0.79 8.08
N TYR A 132 -0.34 2.02 8.25
CA TYR A 132 -0.93 2.46 9.51
C TYR A 132 -2.18 1.63 9.82
N VAL A 133 -3.09 1.47 8.86
CA VAL A 133 -4.31 0.66 9.05
C VAL A 133 -3.97 -0.80 9.34
N HIS A 134 -3.06 -1.42 8.57
CA HIS A 134 -2.65 -2.81 8.85
C HIS A 134 -2.03 -2.98 10.24
N SER A 135 -1.35 -1.96 10.75
CA SER A 135 -0.81 -1.98 12.12
C SER A 135 -1.91 -1.95 13.18
N LEU A 136 -3.01 -1.25 12.90
CA LEU A 136 -4.20 -1.22 13.76
C LEU A 136 -4.95 -2.54 13.70
N ASP A 137 -5.14 -3.12 12.51
CA ASP A 137 -5.78 -4.43 12.33
C ASP A 137 -5.02 -5.53 13.08
N SER A 138 -3.69 -5.52 12.97
CA SER A 138 -2.82 -6.45 13.70
C SER A 138 -2.91 -6.26 15.21
N SER A 139 -2.96 -4.99 15.66
CA SER A 139 -3.11 -4.68 17.08
C SER A 139 -4.46 -5.17 17.61
N HIS A 140 -5.52 -4.94 16.85
CA HIS A 140 -6.86 -5.40 17.17
C HIS A 140 -6.92 -6.92 17.24
N MET A 141 -6.42 -7.62 16.23
CA MET A 141 -6.34 -9.09 16.21
C MET A 141 -5.63 -9.65 17.45
N LEU A 142 -4.50 -9.08 17.84
CA LEU A 142 -3.74 -9.51 19.01
C LEU A 142 -4.47 -9.20 20.33
N MET A 143 -5.15 -8.06 20.43
CA MET A 143 -6.00 -7.73 21.58
C MET A 143 -7.18 -8.71 21.70
N THR A 144 -7.85 -9.04 20.58
CA THR A 144 -8.92 -10.03 20.53
C THR A 144 -8.42 -11.41 20.93
N ALA A 145 -7.27 -11.85 20.41
CA ALA A 145 -6.66 -13.13 20.79
C ALA A 145 -6.38 -13.21 22.30
N SER A 146 -5.92 -12.10 22.89
CA SER A 146 -5.70 -11.99 24.33
C SER A 146 -7.00 -12.13 25.13
N ALA A 147 -8.07 -11.46 24.70
CA ALA A 147 -9.39 -11.57 25.32
C ALA A 147 -9.97 -12.99 25.19
N CYS A 148 -9.92 -13.59 24.00
CA CYS A 148 -10.34 -14.98 23.78
C CYS A 148 -9.61 -15.96 24.70
N ARG A 149 -8.29 -15.77 24.88
CA ARG A 149 -7.50 -16.60 25.80
C ARG A 149 -7.97 -16.48 27.24
N GLN A 150 -8.35 -15.28 27.71
CA GLN A 150 -8.87 -15.07 29.07
C GLN A 150 -10.21 -15.77 29.29
N GLU A 151 -11.05 -15.85 28.25
CA GLU A 151 -12.34 -16.55 28.26
C GLU A 151 -12.22 -18.05 27.93
N GLY A 152 -11.02 -18.59 27.75
CA GLY A 152 -10.80 -20.00 27.39
C GLY A 152 -11.25 -20.37 25.97
N ILE A 153 -11.43 -19.38 25.09
CA ILE A 153 -11.81 -19.55 23.68
C ILE A 153 -10.55 -19.79 22.85
N ALA A 154 -10.51 -20.90 22.11
CA ALA A 154 -9.45 -21.14 21.14
C ALA A 154 -9.56 -20.14 19.98
N PHE A 155 -8.48 -19.41 19.71
CA PHE A 155 -8.42 -18.38 18.67
C PHE A 155 -7.39 -18.76 17.61
N ALA A 156 -7.81 -18.70 16.34
CA ALA A 156 -6.95 -18.80 15.18
C ALA A 156 -7.35 -17.69 14.21
N ALA A 157 -6.38 -16.97 13.66
CA ALA A 157 -6.62 -15.87 12.74
C ALA A 157 -5.71 -15.97 11.51
N VAL A 158 -6.22 -15.50 10.39
CA VAL A 158 -5.45 -15.26 9.17
C VAL A 158 -5.64 -13.79 8.80
N HIS A 159 -4.80 -12.93 9.37
CA HIS A 159 -4.89 -11.47 9.25
C HIS A 159 -6.28 -10.93 9.64
N ASP A 160 -7.12 -10.59 8.66
CA ASP A 160 -8.48 -10.06 8.82
C ASP A 160 -9.58 -11.13 8.81
N SER A 161 -9.20 -12.42 8.78
CA SER A 161 -10.10 -13.58 8.88
C SER A 161 -10.10 -14.22 10.26
#